data_AF-A0A662HM64-F1
#
_entry.id   AF-A0A662HM64-F1
#
_cell.length_a   1.000
_cell.length_b   1.000
_cell.length_c   1.000
_cell.angle_alpha   90.00
_cell.angle_beta   90.00
_cell.angle_gamma   90.00
#
_symmetry.space_group_name_H-M   'P 1'
#
loop_
_entity.id
_entity.type
_entity.pdbx_description
1 polymer ?
#
loop_
_entity_poly.entity_id
_entity_poly.type
_entity_poly.pdbx_seq_one_letter_code
_entity_poly.pdbx_strand_id
1 'polypeptide(L)'
;MVKAVKLRIFIVPHWHFDALWQLNFEEYFNITVRNLIDLLEFLDLEPEYRFNLDQSIYVEEFMRRFPELIGKLKEAIKRGLIEPVCSGFTQPDSNIPSGEFLVRN
;
A
#
# COMPACT_ATOMS: atom_id res chain seq x y z
N MET A 1 17.81 38.51 -15.65
CA MET A 1 16.79 37.48 -15.98
C MET A 1 17.30 36.13 -15.49
N VAL A 2 16.60 35.47 -14.56
CA VAL A 2 16.97 34.12 -14.11
C VAL A 2 16.52 33.13 -15.19
N LYS A 3 17.43 32.29 -15.69
CA LYS A 3 17.09 31.23 -16.65
C LYS A 3 16.14 30.23 -15.98
N ALA A 4 14.98 29.99 -16.57
CA ALA A 4 14.10 28.91 -16.13
C ALA A 4 14.80 27.56 -16.34
N VAL A 5 14.86 26.75 -15.28
CA VAL A 5 15.42 25.39 -15.32
C VAL A 5 14.26 24.41 -15.45
N LYS A 6 14.37 23.46 -16.38
CA LYS A 6 13.38 22.39 -16.54
C LYS A 6 13.54 21.39 -15.38
N LEU A 7 12.58 21.38 -14.46
CA LEU A 7 12.53 20.41 -13.36
C LEU A 7 11.72 19.18 -13.78
N ARG A 8 12.19 18.01 -13.36
CA ARG A 8 11.42 16.77 -13.45
C ARG A 8 10.85 16.47 -12.07
N ILE A 9 9.52 16.41 -11.96
CA ILE A 9 8.81 16.14 -10.72
C ILE A 9 8.14 14.78 -10.86
N PHE A 10 8.35 13.91 -9.88
CA PHE A 10 7.68 12.62 -9.78
C PHE A 10 6.63 12.71 -8.67
N ILE A 11 5.40 12.33 -8.99
CA ILE A 11 4.31 12.23 -8.03
C ILE A 11 4.08 10.75 -7.80
N VAL A 12 4.17 10.31 -6.54
CA VAL A 12 4.09 8.90 -6.16
C VAL A 12 2.97 8.75 -5.13
N PRO A 13 1.75 8.40 -5.57
CA PRO A 13 0.63 8.20 -4.68
C PRO A 13 0.85 6.99 -3.78
N HIS A 14 0.65 7.17 -2.48
CA HIS A 14 0.64 6.12 -1.48
C HIS A 14 -0.22 6.56 -0.30
N TRP A 15 -0.65 5.60 0.52
CA TRP A 15 -1.08 5.87 1.89
C TRP A 15 -0.03 5.26 2.80
N HIS A 16 0.35 6.00 3.83
CA HIS A 16 1.00 5.39 4.98
C HIS A 16 -0.10 5.00 5.97
N PHE A 17 -0.16 3.73 6.35
CA PHE A 17 -1.09 3.28 7.37
C PHE A 17 -0.36 2.56 8.50
N ASP A 18 -0.61 2.98 9.74
CA ASP A 18 -0.05 2.33 10.92
C ASP A 18 -0.82 1.05 11.26
N ALA A 19 -0.11 -0.06 11.48
CA ALA A 19 -0.73 -1.32 11.91
C ALA A 19 -1.50 -1.16 13.23
N LEU A 20 -0.90 -0.42 14.16
CA LEU A 20 -1.44 -0.11 15.48
C LEU A 20 -0.88 1.24 15.92
N TRP A 21 -1.78 2.18 16.23
CA TRP A 21 -1.39 3.48 16.76
C TRP A 21 -2.44 4.00 17.75
N GLN A 22 -3.35 4.88 17.32
CA GLN A 22 -4.43 5.40 18.18
C GLN A 22 -5.64 4.47 18.24
N LEU A 23 -5.88 3.75 17.16
CA LEU A 23 -6.96 2.78 17.03
C LEU A 23 -6.40 1.36 17.07
N ASN A 24 -7.27 0.40 17.35
CA ASN A 24 -6.90 -1.00 17.24
C ASN A 24 -6.84 -1.45 15.78
N PHE A 25 -6.29 -2.65 15.55
CA PHE A 25 -6.08 -3.19 14.21
C PHE A 25 -7.39 -3.30 13.41
N GLU A 26 -8.50 -3.72 14.03
CA GLU A 26 -9.79 -3.87 13.35
C GLU A 26 -10.35 -2.53 12.87
N GLU A 27 -10.20 -1.48 13.68
CA GLU A 27 -10.64 -0.13 13.34
C GLU A 27 -9.84 0.41 12.15
N TYR A 28 -8.51 0.28 12.17
CA TYR A 28 -7.68 0.66 11.03
C TYR A 28 -7.92 -0.22 9.80
N PHE A 29 -8.15 -1.52 9.99
CA PHE A 29 -8.46 -2.44 8.91
C PHE A 29 -9.76 -2.02 8.20
N ASN A 30 -10.79 -1.65 8.95
CA ASN A 30 -12.06 -1.16 8.37
C ASN A 30 -11.88 0.11 7.53
N ILE A 31 -10.94 0.98 7.87
CA ILE A 31 -10.61 2.16 7.06
C ILE A 31 -9.83 1.72 5.81
N THR A 32 -8.78 0.94 5.99
CA THR A 32 -7.86 0.51 4.93
C THR A 32 -8.58 -0.32 3.88
N VAL A 33 -9.49 -1.19 4.27
CA VAL A 33 -10.25 -2.02 3.32
C VAL A 33 -11.20 -1.20 2.46
N ARG A 34 -11.87 -0.18 3.03
CA ARG A 34 -12.71 0.73 2.25
C ARG A 34 -11.87 1.48 1.22
N ASN A 35 -10.74 2.04 1.66
CA ASN A 35 -9.82 2.74 0.77
C ASN A 35 -9.31 1.81 -0.36
N LEU A 36 -8.92 0.57 -0.03
CA LEU A 36 -8.43 -0.39 -1.02
C LEU A 36 -9.51 -0.79 -2.04
N ILE A 37 -10.75 -0.99 -1.59
CA ILE A 37 -11.89 -1.27 -2.49
C ILE A 37 -12.13 -0.08 -3.42
N ASP A 38 -12.21 1.14 -2.86
CA ASP A 38 -12.39 2.37 -3.62
C ASP A 38 -11.26 2.58 -4.64
N LEU A 39 -10.02 2.28 -4.27
CA LEU A 39 -8.87 2.32 -5.18
C LEU A 39 -9.01 1.31 -6.32
N LEU A 40 -9.39 0.06 -6.02
CA LEU A 40 -9.56 -0.95 -7.05
C LEU A 40 -10.68 -0.57 -8.03
N GLU A 41 -11.77 0.04 -7.57
CA GLU A 41 -12.82 0.59 -8.44
C GLU A 41 -12.33 1.80 -9.25
N PHE A 42 -11.60 2.72 -8.61
CA PHE A 42 -11.03 3.89 -9.26
C PHE A 42 -10.05 3.52 -10.38
N LEU A 43 -9.25 2.48 -10.19
CA LEU A 43 -8.30 1.98 -11.20
C LEU A 43 -8.96 1.38 -12.44
N ASP A 44 -10.24 0.97 -12.36
CA ASP A 44 -11.02 0.57 -13.54
C ASP A 44 -11.43 1.79 -14.37
N LEU A 45 -11.65 2.93 -13.72
CA LEU A 45 -12.03 4.20 -14.36
C LEU A 45 -10.80 4.95 -14.92
N GLU A 46 -9.69 4.92 -14.18
CA GLU A 46 -8.46 5.65 -14.49
C GLU A 46 -7.26 4.69 -14.68
N PRO A 47 -7.14 4.02 -15.84
CA PRO A 47 -6.14 2.97 -16.07
C PRO A 47 -4.69 3.50 -16.19
N GLU A 48 -4.50 4.81 -16.24
CA GLU A 48 -3.17 5.45 -16.21
C GLU A 48 -2.70 5.78 -14.79
N TYR A 49 -3.60 5.72 -13.80
CA TYR A 49 -3.23 5.98 -12.42
C TYR A 49 -2.33 4.87 -11.87
N ARG A 50 -1.43 5.24 -10.97
CA ARG A 50 -0.45 4.37 -10.33
C ARG A 50 -0.47 4.60 -8.84
N PHE A 51 -0.42 3.53 -8.06
CA PHE A 51 -0.50 3.60 -6.62
C PHE A 51 0.50 2.66 -5.96
N ASN A 52 1.17 3.13 -4.91
CA ASN A 52 2.07 2.31 -4.13
C ASN A 52 1.36 1.80 -2.88
N LEU A 53 1.32 0.48 -2.72
CA LEU A 53 0.75 -0.18 -1.56
C LEU A 53 1.88 -0.61 -0.63
N ASP A 54 1.80 -0.24 0.65
CA ASP A 54 2.83 -0.55 1.64
C ASP A 54 2.65 -1.98 2.23
N GLN A 55 3.05 -2.17 3.50
CA GLN A 55 3.17 -3.44 4.23
C GLN A 55 2.09 -4.50 3.98
N SER A 56 2.48 -5.77 4.04
CA SER A 56 1.61 -6.86 3.61
C SER A 56 0.57 -7.32 4.64
N ILE A 57 0.68 -6.97 5.94
CA ILE A 57 -0.27 -7.44 6.98
C ILE A 57 -1.74 -7.12 6.65
N TYR A 58 -2.01 -5.92 6.13
CA TYR A 58 -3.36 -5.53 5.72
C TYR A 58 -3.79 -6.18 4.41
N VAL A 59 -2.85 -6.45 3.51
CA VAL A 59 -3.12 -7.15 2.25
C VAL A 59 -3.47 -8.60 2.51
N GLU A 60 -2.74 -9.27 3.41
CA GLU A 60 -3.05 -10.62 3.86
C GLU A 60 -4.45 -10.68 4.47
N GLU A 61 -4.75 -9.77 5.39
CA GLU A 61 -6.06 -9.72 6.04
C GLU A 61 -7.19 -9.39 5.06
N PHE A 62 -6.93 -8.51 4.08
CA PHE A 62 -7.85 -8.20 3.00
C PHE A 62 -8.15 -9.45 2.17
N MET A 63 -7.12 -10.17 1.71
CA MET A 63 -7.30 -11.41 0.94
C MET A 63 -8.04 -12.48 1.75
N ARG A 64 -7.82 -12.54 3.07
CA ARG A 64 -8.52 -13.47 3.97
C ARG A 64 -10.01 -13.15 4.09
N ARG A 65 -10.39 -11.87 4.18
CA ARG A 65 -11.78 -11.43 4.42
C ARG A 65 -12.58 -11.19 3.13
N PHE A 66 -11.91 -10.86 2.03
CA PHE A 66 -12.51 -10.52 0.73
C PHE A 66 -11.92 -11.38 -0.40
N PRO A 67 -12.06 -12.72 -0.32
CA PRO A 67 -11.46 -13.64 -1.29
C PRO A 67 -11.91 -13.38 -2.73
N GLU A 68 -13.11 -12.84 -2.93
CA GLU A 68 -13.67 -12.46 -4.22
C GLU A 68 -12.92 -11.32 -4.90
N LEU A 69 -12.23 -10.46 -4.13
CA LEU A 69 -11.46 -9.32 -4.66
C LEU A 69 -10.00 -9.65 -4.94
N ILE A 70 -9.51 -10.83 -4.55
CA ILE A 70 -8.11 -11.26 -4.77
C ILE A 70 -7.76 -11.20 -6.26
N GLY A 71 -8.67 -11.66 -7.14
CA GLY A 71 -8.43 -11.63 -8.58
C GLY A 71 -8.22 -10.21 -9.10
N LYS A 72 -9.05 -9.27 -8.63
CA LYS A 72 -8.97 -7.85 -9.02
C LYS A 72 -7.66 -7.21 -8.55
N LEU A 73 -7.28 -7.45 -7.29
CA LEU A 73 -6.00 -6.95 -6.75
C LEU A 73 -4.80 -7.52 -7.52
N LYS A 74 -4.79 -8.83 -7.80
CA LYS A 74 -3.70 -9.47 -8.56
C LYS A 74 -3.57 -8.91 -9.97
N GLU A 75 -4.68 -8.70 -10.66
CA GLU A 75 -4.64 -8.11 -12.00
C GLU A 75 -4.18 -6.64 -11.97
N ALA A 76 -4.59 -5.85 -10.97
CA ALA A 76 -4.09 -4.49 -10.79
C ALA A 76 -2.55 -4.46 -10.59
N ILE A 77 -2.02 -5.38 -9.78
CA ILE A 77 -0.57 -5.52 -9.58
C ILE A 77 0.12 -5.98 -10.87
N LYS A 78 -0.40 -7.01 -11.55
CA LYS A 78 0.17 -7.55 -12.78
C LYS A 78 0.23 -6.51 -13.91
N ARG A 79 -0.75 -5.61 -13.96
CA ARG A 79 -0.80 -4.48 -14.90
C ARG A 79 0.07 -3.30 -14.48
N GLY A 80 0.72 -3.37 -13.32
CA GLY A 80 1.54 -2.30 -12.76
C GLY A 80 0.72 -1.08 -12.32
N LEU A 81 -0.58 -1.22 -12.07
CA LEU A 81 -1.42 -0.15 -11.53
C LEU A 81 -1.20 0.05 -10.04
N ILE A 82 -0.96 -1.07 -9.33
CA ILE A 82 -0.56 -1.08 -7.93
C ILE A 82 0.84 -1.68 -7.86
N GLU A 83 1.77 -0.95 -7.26
CA GLU A 83 3.12 -1.43 -6.97
C GLU A 83 3.25 -1.72 -5.47
N PRO A 84 3.47 -2.98 -5.07
CA PRO A 84 3.84 -3.29 -3.69
C PRO A 84 5.23 -2.71 -3.38
N VAL A 85 5.30 -1.85 -2.37
CA VAL A 85 6.55 -1.19 -1.94
C VAL A 85 6.81 -1.45 -0.46
N CYS A 86 8.00 -1.07 0.02
CA CYS A 86 8.36 -1.17 1.44
C CYS A 86 8.19 -2.60 1.98
N SER A 87 8.58 -3.60 1.17
CA SER A 87 8.27 -5.04 1.23
C SER A 87 8.64 -5.76 2.53
N GLY A 88 8.02 -5.37 3.63
CA GLY A 88 7.97 -6.10 4.89
C GLY A 88 6.54 -6.45 5.24
N PHE A 89 6.40 -7.45 6.11
CA PHE A 89 5.13 -7.81 6.73
C PHE A 89 4.52 -6.62 7.48
N THR A 90 5.36 -5.88 8.20
CA THR A 90 5.08 -4.60 8.85
C THR A 90 6.19 -3.59 8.58
N GLN A 91 6.04 -2.35 9.05
CA GLN A 91 7.09 -1.32 9.03
C GLN A 91 7.64 -1.06 10.45
N PRO A 92 8.50 -1.93 10.99
CA PRO A 92 8.99 -1.83 12.36
C PRO A 92 10.01 -0.70 12.54
N ASP A 93 10.11 -0.17 13.76
CA ASP A 93 11.31 0.57 14.19
C ASP A 93 12.51 -0.38 14.08
N SER A 94 13.57 0.02 13.37
CA SER A 94 14.73 -0.85 13.12
C SER A 94 15.71 -0.95 14.30
N ASN A 95 15.56 -0.15 15.36
CA ASN A 95 16.48 -0.12 16.49
C ASN A 95 16.08 -1.06 17.64
N ILE A 96 14.80 -1.43 17.70
CA ILE A 96 14.22 -2.21 18.80
C ILE A 96 14.29 -3.73 18.56
N PRO A 97 13.88 -4.27 17.39
CA PRO A 97 13.82 -5.70 17.16
C PRO A 97 15.20 -6.28 16.87
N SER A 98 15.32 -7.60 17.01
CA SER A 98 16.55 -8.31 16.64
C SER A 98 16.73 -8.34 15.11
N GLY A 99 17.97 -8.59 14.66
CA GLY A 99 18.23 -8.79 13.24
C GLY A 99 17.43 -9.95 12.64
N GLU A 100 17.16 -11.02 13.40
CA GLU A 100 16.31 -12.14 12.95
C GLU A 100 14.89 -11.65 12.65
N PHE A 101 14.33 -10.78 13.50
CA PHE A 101 13.01 -10.22 13.23
C PHE A 101 12.99 -9.42 11.93
N LEU A 102 14.00 -8.59 11.66
CA LEU A 102 14.11 -7.83 10.41
C LEU A 102 14.24 -8.73 9.17
N VAL A 103 14.82 -9.92 9.31
CA VAL A 103 14.90 -10.92 8.22
C VAL A 103 13.55 -11.63 7.99
N ARG A 104 12.73 -11.76 9.04
CA ARG A 104 11.41 -12.42 8.98
C ARG A 104 10.29 -11.49 8.59
N ASN A 105 10.47 -10.19 8.83
CA ASN A 105 9.55 -9.13 8.46
C ASN A 105 9.64 -8.85 6.96
#